data_AF-A0A1X7SEH2-F1
#
_entry.id   AF-A0A1X7SEH2-F1
#
_cell.length_a   1.000
_cell.length_b   1.000
_cell.length_c   1.000
_cell.angle_alpha   90.00
_cell.angle_beta   90.00
_cell.angle_gamma   90.00
#
_symmetry.space_group_name_H-M   'P 1'
#
loop_
_entity.id
_entity.type
_entity.pdbx_description
1 polymer ?
#
loop_
_entity_poly.entity_id
_entity_poly.type
_entity_poly.pdbx_seq_one_letter_code
_entity_poly.pdbx_strand_id
1 'polypeptide(L)'
;MCKLLFYLWLIAPFIFTVEPATKSKLQFGYITTITGSFLASGGRPAVDLALQIINERDDILQNYTLAYSDMLDSGCNHTKALDIFFELMNRDATYISLLGCGCSTATIPVAEISHYWNIPQVTQLL
;
A
#
# COMPACT_ATOMS: atom_id res chain seq x y z
N MET A 1 -32.86 44.11 -37.62
CA MET A 1 -32.98 42.75 -37.04
C MET A 1 -31.64 41.99 -37.14
N CYS A 2 -30.55 42.51 -36.57
CA CYS A 2 -29.22 41.88 -36.67
C CYS A 2 -28.33 42.23 -35.47
N LYS A 3 -28.89 42.19 -34.25
CA LYS A 3 -28.14 42.39 -32.99
C LYS A 3 -28.52 41.43 -31.87
N LEU A 4 -29.58 40.62 -32.03
CA LEU A 4 -30.03 39.68 -31.01
C LEU A 4 -29.46 38.25 -31.15
N LEU A 5 -28.83 37.92 -32.28
CA LEU A 5 -28.31 36.57 -32.54
C LEU A 5 -26.88 36.35 -31.99
N PHE A 6 -26.18 37.39 -31.54
CA PHE A 6 -24.79 37.27 -31.06
C PHE A 6 -24.67 37.06 -29.54
N TYR A 7 -25.74 37.30 -28.77
CA TYR A 7 -25.70 37.23 -27.31
C TYR A 7 -25.95 35.82 -26.73
N LEU A 8 -26.39 34.86 -27.55
CA LEU A 8 -26.72 33.51 -27.08
C LEU A 8 -25.50 32.57 -26.98
N TRP A 9 -24.31 33.01 -27.39
CA TRP A 9 -23.07 32.19 -27.32
C TRP A 9 -22.16 32.55 -26.13
N LEU A 10 -22.58 33.47 -25.27
CA LEU A 10 -21.84 33.88 -24.06
C LEU A 10 -22.35 33.21 -22.77
N ILE A 11 -23.37 32.34 -22.88
CA ILE A 11 -23.96 31.63 -21.73
C ILE A 11 -24.02 30.12 -22.05
N ALA A 12 -22.93 29.55 -22.57
CA ALA A 12 -22.74 28.12 -22.43
C ALA A 12 -22.49 27.89 -20.93
N PRO A 13 -23.37 27.17 -20.19
CA PRO A 13 -23.00 26.74 -18.86
C PRO A 13 -21.74 25.91 -19.04
N PHE A 14 -20.64 26.37 -18.46
CA PHE A 14 -19.42 25.60 -18.34
C PHE A 14 -19.81 24.36 -17.52
N ILE A 15 -20.22 23.30 -18.21
CA ILE A 15 -20.45 22.00 -17.61
C ILE A 15 -19.06 21.57 -17.15
N PHE A 16 -18.76 21.88 -15.89
CA PHE A 16 -17.61 21.37 -15.17
C PHE A 16 -17.84 19.86 -15.10
N THR A 17 -17.34 19.14 -16.10
CA THR A 17 -17.18 17.70 -15.99
C THR A 17 -16.10 17.52 -14.93
N VAL A 18 -16.52 17.19 -13.70
CA VAL A 18 -15.59 16.78 -12.66
C VAL A 18 -15.02 15.45 -13.14
N GLU A 19 -13.84 15.50 -13.74
CA GLU A 19 -13.07 14.29 -14.07
C GLU A 19 -12.83 13.56 -12.75
N PRO A 20 -13.23 12.28 -12.62
CA PRO A 20 -13.03 11.55 -11.37
C PRO A 20 -11.54 11.56 -11.05
N ALA A 21 -11.20 12.10 -9.88
CA ALA A 21 -9.81 12.23 -9.46
C ALA A 21 -9.16 10.85 -9.39
N THR A 22 -8.18 10.59 -10.26
CA THR A 22 -7.41 9.35 -10.25
C THR A 22 -6.65 9.24 -8.93
N LYS A 23 -7.06 8.30 -8.07
CA LYS A 23 -6.40 8.05 -6.78
C LYS A 23 -4.96 7.55 -6.98
N SER A 24 -3.99 8.17 -6.31
CA SER A 24 -2.57 7.78 -6.34
C SER A 24 -2.32 6.49 -5.54
N LYS A 25 -1.41 5.61 -5.97
CA LYS A 25 -1.15 4.36 -5.26
C LYS A 25 -0.07 4.52 -4.19
N LEU A 26 -0.37 4.13 -2.95
CA LEU A 26 0.56 4.00 -1.83
C LEU A 26 0.92 2.53 -1.64
N GLN A 27 2.21 2.22 -1.64
CA GLN A 27 2.71 0.86 -1.51
C GLN A 27 3.21 0.60 -0.08
N PHE A 28 2.84 -0.54 0.50
CA PHE A 28 3.48 -1.05 1.71
C PHE A 28 4.14 -2.40 1.43
N GLY A 29 5.24 -2.68 2.13
CA GLY A 29 5.89 -3.97 2.07
C GLY A 29 5.10 -5.02 2.84
N TYR A 30 5.06 -6.26 2.36
CA TYR A 30 4.45 -7.35 3.11
C TYR A 30 5.41 -8.55 3.17
N ILE A 31 6.05 -8.72 4.33
CA ILE A 31 6.86 -9.89 4.64
C ILE A 31 6.08 -10.71 5.67
N THR A 32 5.93 -12.01 5.46
CA THR A 32 5.28 -12.93 6.40
C THR A 32 5.98 -14.28 6.39
N THR A 33 5.46 -15.26 7.13
CA THR A 33 5.97 -16.63 7.09
C THR A 33 5.05 -17.50 6.23
N ILE A 34 5.53 -17.88 5.04
CA ILE A 34 4.84 -18.81 4.13
C ILE A 34 5.37 -20.22 4.34
N THR A 35 6.65 -20.34 4.70
CA THR A 35 7.31 -21.59 5.05
C THR A 35 7.99 -21.48 6.42
N GLY A 36 8.49 -22.61 6.93
CA GLY A 36 9.26 -22.67 8.17
C GLY A 36 8.48 -23.20 9.38
N SER A 37 8.98 -22.89 10.57
CA SER A 37 8.47 -23.40 11.86
C SER A 37 7.14 -22.78 12.29
N PHE A 38 6.81 -21.61 11.77
CA PHE A 38 5.56 -20.89 12.03
C PHE A 38 4.98 -20.39 10.71
N LEU A 39 3.67 -20.55 10.51
CA LEU A 39 2.98 -20.19 9.26
C LEU A 39 1.94 -19.09 9.54
N ALA A 40 2.16 -17.92 8.96
CA ALA A 40 1.29 -16.74 9.09
C ALA A 40 0.62 -16.33 7.76
N SER A 41 0.89 -17.05 6.67
CA SER A 41 0.31 -16.81 5.35
C SER A 41 -1.23 -16.88 5.32
N GLY A 42 -1.86 -17.52 6.31
CA GLY A 42 -3.30 -17.52 6.50
C GLY A 42 -3.91 -16.14 6.77
N GLY A 43 -3.12 -15.13 7.12
CA GLY A 43 -3.58 -13.75 7.27
C GLY A 43 -3.87 -13.03 5.95
N ARG A 44 -3.36 -13.54 4.82
CA ARG A 44 -3.49 -12.86 3.51
C ARG A 44 -4.93 -12.54 3.10
N PRO A 45 -5.91 -13.47 3.19
CA PRO A 45 -7.29 -13.16 2.82
C PRO A 45 -7.90 -12.02 3.66
N ALA A 46 -7.49 -11.89 4.93
CA ALA A 46 -7.94 -10.80 5.79
C ALA A 46 -7.33 -9.46 5.37
N VAL A 47 -6.05 -9.44 4.97
CA VAL A 47 -5.39 -8.25 4.42
C VAL A 47 -6.03 -7.84 3.09
N ASP A 48 -6.25 -8.80 2.19
CA ASP A 48 -6.88 -8.55 0.88
C ASP A 48 -8.30 -7.96 1.04
N LEU A 49 -9.11 -8.52 1.95
CA LEU A 49 -10.43 -7.98 2.26
C LEU A 49 -10.36 -6.58 2.89
N ALA A 50 -9.42 -6.35 3.80
CA ALA A 50 -9.25 -5.03 4.41
C ALA A 50 -8.87 -3.96 3.38
N LEU A 51 -7.99 -4.28 2.43
CA LEU A 51 -7.62 -3.37 1.35
C LEU A 51 -8.79 -3.06 0.43
N GLN A 52 -9.62 -4.06 0.11
CA GLN A 52 -10.84 -3.84 -0.65
C GLN A 52 -11.74 -2.82 0.06
N ILE A 53 -12.08 -3.08 1.34
CA ILE A 53 -12.96 -2.22 2.12
C ILE A 53 -12.41 -0.79 2.26
N ILE A 54 -11.10 -0.65 2.49
CA ILE A 54 -10.47 0.68 2.65
C ILE A 54 -10.49 1.46 1.33
N ASN A 55 -10.18 0.81 0.20
CA ASN A 55 -10.07 1.49 -1.09
C ASN A 55 -11.44 1.81 -1.73
N GLU A 56 -12.49 1.07 -1.39
CA GLU A 56 -13.88 1.33 -1.82
C GLU A 56 -14.53 2.50 -1.08
N ARG A 57 -13.95 2.93 0.06
CA ARG A 57 -14.45 4.07 0.82
C ARG A 57 -13.92 5.39 0.27
N ASP A 58 -14.80 6.38 0.20
CA ASP A 58 -14.46 7.74 -0.24
C ASP A 58 -14.25 8.72 0.93
N ASP A 59 -14.47 8.28 2.17
CA ASP A 59 -14.18 9.07 3.37
C ASP A 59 -12.78 8.81 3.95
N ILE A 60 -12.09 7.78 3.46
CA ILE A 60 -10.74 7.38 3.85
C ILE A 60 -9.85 7.43 2.61
N LEU A 61 -8.62 7.93 2.75
CA LEU A 61 -7.64 8.00 1.66
C LEU A 61 -8.23 8.59 0.36
N GLN A 62 -8.96 9.71 0.44
CA GLN A 62 -9.73 10.31 -0.66
C GLN A 62 -8.99 10.35 -2.02
N ASN A 63 -7.70 10.66 -2.00
CA ASN A 63 -6.86 10.79 -3.20
C ASN A 63 -5.87 9.63 -3.37
N TYR A 64 -6.00 8.56 -2.59
CA TYR A 64 -5.03 7.48 -2.53
C TYR A 64 -5.69 6.09 -2.50
N THR A 65 -4.96 5.09 -3.00
CA THR A 65 -5.27 3.68 -2.79
C THR A 65 -4.10 3.01 -2.09
N LEU A 66 -4.39 2.10 -1.18
CA LEU A 66 -3.39 1.30 -0.51
C LEU A 66 -3.22 -0.05 -1.22
N ALA A 67 -1.97 -0.47 -1.42
CA ALA A 67 -1.65 -1.74 -2.05
C ALA A 67 -0.32 -2.30 -1.54
N TYR A 68 -0.10 -3.59 -1.77
CA TYR A 68 1.20 -4.24 -1.70
C TYR A 68 1.44 -5.00 -3.02
N SER A 69 2.70 -5.20 -3.41
CA SER A 69 3.06 -5.87 -4.67
C SER A 69 3.01 -7.39 -4.58
N ASP A 70 3.56 -7.93 -3.51
CA ASP A 70 3.80 -9.36 -3.31
C ASP A 70 3.94 -9.65 -1.82
N MET A 71 3.67 -10.90 -1.47
CA MET A 71 3.83 -11.42 -0.11
C MET A 71 5.13 -12.21 -0.06
N LEU A 72 6.08 -11.73 0.73
CA LEU A 72 7.43 -12.28 0.80
C LEU A 72 7.59 -13.25 1.98
N ASP A 73 8.35 -14.32 1.78
CA ASP A 73 8.48 -15.41 2.77
C ASP A 73 9.75 -15.31 3.61
N SER A 74 9.64 -14.86 4.86
CA SER A 74 10.74 -14.82 5.81
C SER A 74 11.23 -16.21 6.26
N GLY A 75 10.45 -17.28 6.03
CA GLY A 75 10.77 -18.63 6.49
C GLY A 75 10.84 -18.80 8.01
N CYS A 76 10.33 -17.82 8.77
CA CYS A 76 10.59 -17.63 10.19
C CYS A 76 12.08 -17.73 10.55
N ASN A 77 12.93 -17.15 9.69
CA ASN A 77 14.38 -17.24 9.81
C ASN A 77 15.00 -15.85 9.86
N HIS A 78 15.94 -15.66 10.79
CA HIS A 78 16.60 -14.38 11.05
C HIS A 78 17.31 -13.82 9.80
N THR A 79 18.22 -14.59 9.20
CA THR A 79 19.03 -14.15 8.06
C THR A 79 18.17 -13.96 6.82
N LYS A 80 17.29 -14.93 6.52
CA LYS A 80 16.40 -14.86 5.35
C LYS A 80 15.48 -13.63 5.41
N ALA A 81 14.99 -13.26 6.58
CA ALA A 81 14.14 -12.07 6.75
C ALA A 81 14.90 -10.78 6.43
N LEU A 82 16.17 -10.67 6.86
CA LEU A 82 17.04 -9.54 6.53
C LEU A 82 17.31 -9.46 5.03
N ASP A 83 17.70 -10.57 4.40
CA ASP A 83 17.99 -10.63 2.97
C ASP A 83 16.79 -10.14 2.14
N ILE A 84 15.59 -10.65 2.47
CA ILE A 84 14.34 -10.24 1.82
C ILE A 84 14.02 -8.76 2.05
N PHE A 85 14.28 -8.25 3.25
CA PHE A 85 14.08 -6.83 3.53
C PHE A 85 15.04 -5.96 2.72
N PHE A 86 16.33 -6.32 2.63
CA PHE A 86 17.29 -5.61 1.77
C PHE A 86 16.87 -5.67 0.29
N GLU A 87 16.45 -6.83 -0.20
CA GLU A 87 15.92 -6.97 -1.56
C GLU A 87 14.71 -6.06 -1.79
N LEU A 88 13.76 -6.02 -0.84
CA LEU A 88 12.57 -5.17 -0.90
C LEU A 88 12.95 -3.69 -0.95
N MET A 89 13.87 -3.23 -0.09
CA MET A 89 14.31 -1.83 -0.04
C MET A 89 15.12 -1.39 -1.26
N ASN A 90 15.72 -2.34 -1.99
CA ASN A 90 16.46 -2.08 -3.23
C ASN A 90 15.59 -2.10 -4.49
N ARG A 91 14.27 -2.34 -4.38
CA ARG A 91 13.36 -2.25 -5.53
C ARG A 91 13.11 -0.80 -5.92
N ASP A 92 12.77 -0.58 -7.19
CA ASP A 92 12.34 0.72 -7.72
C ASP A 92 10.89 1.03 -7.30
N ALA A 93 10.66 1.13 -5.99
CA ALA A 93 9.36 1.42 -5.39
C ALA A 93 9.51 2.12 -4.03
N THR A 94 8.67 3.13 -3.78
CA THR A 94 8.60 3.79 -2.48
C THR A 94 7.60 3.08 -1.57
N TYR A 95 8.09 2.46 -0.52
CA TYR A 95 7.26 1.83 0.51
C TYR A 95 6.98 2.80 1.66
N ILE A 96 5.71 2.97 2.03
CA ILE A 96 5.32 3.88 3.14
C ILE A 96 5.38 3.21 4.52
N SER A 97 5.35 1.87 4.55
CA SER A 97 5.40 1.05 5.76
C SER A 97 5.70 -0.40 5.40
N LEU A 98 6.05 -1.21 6.39
CA LEU A 98 6.18 -2.65 6.28
C LEU A 98 5.18 -3.35 7.23
N LEU A 99 4.38 -4.25 6.67
CA LEU A 99 3.65 -5.26 7.44
C LEU A 99 4.61 -6.40 7.76
N GLY A 100 4.91 -6.55 9.05
CA GLY A 100 6.08 -7.26 9.58
C GLY A 100 6.04 -8.79 9.50
N CYS A 101 7.22 -9.37 9.64
CA CYS A 101 7.71 -10.63 9.08
C CYS A 101 7.10 -11.96 9.58
N GLY A 102 5.91 -11.92 10.18
CA GLY A 102 5.10 -13.07 10.60
C GLY A 102 5.50 -13.71 11.93
N CYS A 103 6.78 -13.79 12.29
CA CYS A 103 7.22 -14.33 13.58
C CYS A 103 8.30 -13.45 14.24
N SER A 104 8.53 -13.61 15.53
CA SER A 104 9.51 -12.82 16.30
C SER A 104 10.95 -13.00 15.79
N THR A 105 11.37 -14.23 15.49
CA THR A 105 12.71 -14.54 14.97
C THR A 105 13.05 -13.80 13.69
N ALA A 106 12.06 -13.58 12.82
CA ALA A 106 12.20 -12.83 11.58
C ALA A 106 11.98 -11.32 11.77
N THR A 107 11.03 -10.92 12.62
CA THR A 107 10.60 -9.53 12.75
C THR A 107 11.61 -8.67 13.51
N ILE A 108 12.17 -9.18 14.60
CA ILE A 108 13.11 -8.43 15.45
C ILE A 108 14.30 -7.86 14.65
N PRO A 109 15.08 -8.66 13.90
CA PRO A 109 16.25 -8.12 13.19
C PRO A 109 15.87 -7.10 12.11
N VAL A 110 14.73 -7.28 11.44
CA VAL A 110 14.27 -6.32 10.44
C VAL A 110 13.83 -5.02 11.11
N ALA A 111 13.16 -5.09 12.26
CA ALA A 111 12.78 -3.91 13.05
C ALA A 111 14.00 -3.13 13.56
N GLU A 112 15.06 -3.84 13.97
CA GLU A 112 16.31 -3.23 14.42
C GLU A 112 16.94 -2.35 13.33
N ILE A 113 16.81 -2.69 12.05
CA ILE A 113 17.45 -1.96 10.95
C ILE A 113 16.49 -1.11 10.09
N SER A 114 15.17 -1.26 10.22
CA SER A 114 14.22 -0.59 9.31
C SER A 114 14.26 0.94 9.40
N HIS A 115 14.70 1.47 10.53
CA HIS A 115 14.87 2.91 10.74
C HIS A 115 15.91 3.54 9.82
N TYR A 116 16.89 2.78 9.31
CA TYR A 116 17.85 3.29 8.33
C TYR A 116 17.20 3.66 6.98
N TRP A 117 16.01 3.12 6.68
CA TRP A 117 15.20 3.48 5.51
C TRP A 117 13.98 4.34 5.87
N ASN A 118 13.84 4.78 7.13
CA ASN A 118 12.64 5.47 7.64
C ASN A 118 11.32 4.69 7.40
N ILE A 119 11.38 3.35 7.44
CA ILE A 119 10.20 2.51 7.23
C ILE A 119 9.58 2.12 8.58
N PRO A 120 8.39 2.66 8.94
CA PRO A 120 7.68 2.23 10.12
C PRO A 120 7.14 0.81 9.91
N GLN A 121 7.25 -0.02 10.95
CA GLN A 121 6.78 -1.40 10.92
C GLN A 121 5.51 -1.57 11.76
N VAL A 122 4.54 -2.29 11.21
CA VAL A 122 3.38 -2.81 11.95
C VAL A 122 3.48 -4.31 11.95
N THR A 123 3.55 -4.92 13.14
CA THR A 123 3.82 -6.36 13.25
C THR A 123 2.57 -7.12 13.66
N GLN A 124 2.41 -8.31 13.09
CA GLN A 124 1.41 -9.29 13.49
C GLN A 124 2.09 -10.31 14.39
N LEU A 125 2.61 -9.87 15.56
CA LEU A 125 3.20 -10.80 16.53
C LEU A 125 2.08 -11.64 17.15
N LEU A 126 2.00 -12.91 16.73
CA LEU A 126 1.33 -13.98 17.48
C LEU A 126 2.38 -14.75 18.30
#